data_AF-A0A8B6F6H9-F1
#
_entry.id   AF-A0A8B6F6H9-F1
#
_cell.length_a   1.000
_cell.length_b   1.000
_cell.length_c   1.000
_cell.angle_alpha   90.00
_cell.angle_beta   90.00
_cell.angle_gamma   90.00
#
_symmetry.space_group_name_H-M   'P 1'
#
loop_
_entity.id
_entity.type
_entity.pdbx_description
1 polymer ?
#
loop_
_entity_poly.entity_id
_entity_poly.type
_entity_poly.pdbx_seq_one_letter_code
_entity_poly.pdbx_strand_id
1 'polypeptide(L)'
;MASKARIAICLLRNDLRLHDNEALSWAFKNADFVVPLYCFDPRHYKGTWHFNLPKTGSHRLKFLLESMVETGVPYVDANMREMAATGFMSNRGRQNVASFLTKDLKLDWRMGAEWFESQLIDHDVTSNYGNWLYSAGIGNDPREDRKFNMVKQGLDYDPDGEYVRLWVPELEKIKDGSVHHVWTLPNSVMGRAEVSLGSKSRTPTEAKQRNRFLL
;
A
#
# COMPACT_ATOMS: atom_id res chain seq x y z
N MET A 1 -32.25 -16.30 -19.00
CA MET A 1 -31.73 -16.10 -17.63
C MET A 1 -30.27 -15.70 -17.76
N ALA A 2 -29.84 -14.56 -17.21
CA ALA A 2 -28.42 -14.20 -17.22
C ALA A 2 -27.64 -15.19 -16.35
N SER A 3 -26.56 -15.79 -16.87
CA SER A 3 -25.72 -16.70 -16.09
C SER A 3 -25.04 -15.93 -14.96
N LYS A 4 -24.99 -16.52 -13.77
CA LYS A 4 -24.33 -15.93 -12.61
C LYS A 4 -22.83 -15.80 -12.91
N ALA A 5 -22.27 -14.60 -12.76
CA ALA A 5 -20.84 -14.36 -12.98
C ALA A 5 -20.00 -15.23 -12.03
N ARG A 6 -18.96 -15.86 -12.56
CA ARG A 6 -18.00 -16.70 -11.85
C ARG A 6 -16.83 -15.82 -11.38
N ILE A 7 -16.62 -15.80 -10.07
CA ILE A 7 -15.52 -15.06 -9.44
C ILE A 7 -14.53 -16.08 -8.89
N ALA A 8 -13.26 -15.99 -9.31
CA ALA A 8 -12.16 -16.77 -8.76
C ALA A 8 -11.32 -15.91 -7.82
N ILE A 9 -11.09 -16.38 -6.59
CA ILE A 9 -10.14 -15.77 -5.65
C ILE A 9 -8.86 -16.59 -5.68
N CYS A 10 -7.76 -15.99 -6.10
CA CYS A 10 -6.46 -16.64 -6.22
C CYS A 10 -5.56 -16.22 -5.04
N LEU A 11 -5.41 -17.08 -4.03
CA LEU A 11 -4.50 -16.82 -2.92
C LEU A 11 -3.05 -17.01 -3.36
N LEU A 12 -2.37 -15.90 -3.59
CA LEU A 12 -0.93 -15.83 -3.81
C LEU A 12 -0.22 -15.99 -2.47
N ARG A 13 0.87 -16.76 -2.46
CA ARG A 13 1.66 -17.04 -1.26
C ARG A 13 3.08 -16.54 -1.45
N ASN A 14 4.03 -17.46 -1.62
CA ASN A 14 5.44 -17.09 -1.75
C ASN A 14 5.81 -16.54 -3.12
N ASP A 15 4.86 -16.56 -4.06
CA ASP A 15 5.04 -16.17 -5.44
C ASP A 15 3.91 -15.23 -5.87
N LEU A 16 4.28 -14.01 -6.23
CA LEU A 16 3.38 -12.98 -6.76
C LEU A 16 3.57 -12.76 -8.26
N ARG A 17 4.38 -13.58 -8.94
CA ARG A 17 4.51 -13.48 -10.38
C ARG A 17 3.16 -13.77 -11.02
N LEU A 18 2.76 -12.91 -11.94
CA LEU A 18 1.45 -13.00 -12.60
C LEU A 18 1.52 -13.82 -13.90
N HIS A 19 2.70 -13.84 -14.53
CA HIS A 19 2.89 -14.33 -15.91
C HIS A 19 3.05 -15.85 -16.02
N ASP A 20 3.61 -16.50 -15.01
CA ASP A 20 3.91 -17.94 -14.96
C ASP A 20 3.10 -18.67 -13.87
N ASN A 21 2.13 -17.98 -13.25
CA ASN A 21 1.32 -18.55 -12.19
C ASN A 21 0.15 -19.37 -12.76
N GLU A 22 0.27 -20.70 -12.69
CA GLU A 22 -0.73 -21.63 -13.22
C GLU A 22 -2.12 -21.43 -12.61
N ALA A 23 -2.21 -21.09 -11.33
CA ALA A 23 -3.49 -20.85 -10.66
C ALA A 23 -4.18 -19.58 -11.19
N LEU A 24 -3.42 -18.52 -11.46
CA LEU A 24 -3.93 -17.32 -12.12
C LEU A 24 -4.29 -17.60 -13.58
N SER A 25 -3.45 -18.31 -14.33
CA SER A 25 -3.72 -18.69 -15.72
C SER A 25 -5.02 -19.51 -15.83
N TRP A 26 -5.22 -20.46 -14.91
CA TRP A 26 -6.45 -21.23 -14.82
C TRP A 26 -7.64 -20.34 -14.47
N ALA A 27 -7.49 -19.43 -13.50
CA ALA A 27 -8.56 -18.54 -13.09
C ALA A 27 -9.00 -17.60 -14.22
N PHE A 28 -8.07 -17.02 -14.99
CA PHE A 28 -8.39 -16.17 -16.15
C PHE A 28 -9.12 -16.94 -17.26
N LYS A 29 -8.88 -18.24 -17.39
CA LYS A 29 -9.58 -19.09 -18.38
C LYS A 29 -10.99 -19.51 -17.93
N ASN A 30 -11.25 -19.53 -16.62
CA ASN A 30 -12.43 -20.19 -16.05
C ASN A 30 -13.36 -19.27 -15.25
N ALA A 31 -12.97 -18.02 -14.98
CA ALA A 31 -13.76 -17.05 -14.23
C ALA A 31 -13.95 -15.77 -15.04
N ASP A 32 -15.11 -15.13 -14.85
CA ASP A 32 -15.43 -13.83 -15.43
C ASP A 32 -14.67 -12.72 -14.69
N PHE A 33 -14.37 -12.93 -13.41
CA PHE A 33 -13.56 -12.03 -12.58
C PHE A 33 -12.54 -12.82 -11.76
N VAL A 34 -11.28 -12.39 -11.80
CA VAL A 34 -10.20 -12.99 -11.01
C VAL A 34 -9.71 -11.98 -9.98
N VAL A 35 -9.68 -12.37 -8.71
CA VAL A 35 -9.17 -11.55 -7.59
C VAL A 35 -7.91 -12.21 -7.02
N PRO A 36 -6.70 -11.74 -7.40
CA PRO A 36 -5.48 -12.14 -6.73
C PRO A 36 -5.50 -11.58 -5.30
N LEU A 37 -5.28 -12.45 -4.33
CA LEU A 37 -5.25 -12.14 -2.92
C LEU A 37 -3.87 -12.50 -2.39
N TYR A 38 -3.17 -11.54 -1.78
CA TYR A 38 -1.94 -11.81 -1.04
C TYR A 38 -2.09 -11.34 0.40
N CYS A 39 -1.78 -12.24 1.34
CA CYS A 39 -1.84 -11.93 2.76
C CYS A 39 -0.43 -11.81 3.32
N PHE A 40 -0.12 -10.63 3.86
CA PHE A 40 1.05 -10.44 4.68
C PHE A 40 0.90 -11.24 5.99
N ASP A 41 1.73 -12.24 6.16
CA ASP A 41 1.82 -13.00 7.42
C ASP A 41 2.96 -12.41 8.26
N PRO A 42 2.67 -11.76 9.41
CA PRO A 42 3.71 -11.21 10.29
C PRO A 42 4.77 -12.24 10.69
N ARG A 43 4.44 -13.54 10.69
CA ARG A 43 5.38 -14.63 11.02
C ARG A 43 6.49 -14.78 9.98
N HIS A 44 6.30 -14.31 8.74
CA HIS A 44 7.33 -14.31 7.70
C HIS A 44 8.40 -13.23 7.93
N TYR A 45 8.13 -12.24 8.78
CA TYR A 45 9.03 -11.13 9.10
C TYR A 45 9.61 -11.22 10.52
N LYS A 46 9.29 -12.30 11.23
CA LYS A 46 9.94 -12.67 12.50
C LYS A 46 11.19 -13.50 12.25
N GLY A 47 12.09 -13.51 13.22
CA GLY A 47 13.27 -14.38 13.17
C GLY A 47 12.90 -15.87 13.17
N THR A 48 13.81 -16.70 12.66
CA THR A 48 13.74 -18.16 12.80
C THR A 48 13.74 -18.54 14.28
N TRP A 49 13.01 -19.59 14.64
CA TRP A 49 12.85 -20.01 16.04
C TRP A 49 14.17 -20.23 16.79
N HIS A 50 15.17 -20.86 16.14
CA HIS A 50 16.42 -21.27 16.81
C HIS A 50 17.52 -20.20 16.80
N PHE A 51 17.66 -19.46 15.69
CA PHE A 51 18.82 -18.57 15.48
C PHE A 51 18.42 -17.10 15.30
N ASN A 52 17.12 -16.79 15.40
CA ASN A 52 16.57 -15.46 15.16
C ASN A 52 16.97 -14.83 13.80
N LEU A 53 17.30 -15.66 12.80
CA LEU A 53 17.65 -15.19 11.46
C LEU A 53 16.43 -14.63 10.74
N PRO A 54 16.55 -13.56 9.92
CA PRO A 54 15.43 -13.04 9.15
C PRO A 54 14.83 -14.10 8.22
N LYS A 55 13.53 -14.39 8.36
CA LYS A 55 12.83 -15.34 7.48
C LYS A 55 12.52 -14.78 6.09
N THR A 56 12.47 -13.47 5.97
CA THR A 56 12.32 -12.76 4.69
C THR A 56 13.56 -11.91 4.51
N GLY A 57 14.31 -12.15 3.42
CA GLY A 57 15.45 -11.32 3.06
C GLY A 57 15.03 -10.04 2.33
N SER A 58 15.94 -9.07 2.28
CA SER A 58 15.73 -7.74 1.69
C SER A 58 15.15 -7.77 0.27
N HIS A 59 15.63 -8.67 -0.59
CA HIS A 59 15.12 -8.80 -1.97
C HIS A 59 13.64 -9.20 -2.06
N ARG A 60 13.22 -10.16 -1.21
CA ARG A 60 11.83 -10.63 -1.19
C ARG A 60 10.92 -9.56 -0.61
N LEU A 61 11.40 -8.88 0.43
CA LEU A 61 10.67 -7.78 1.04
C LEU A 61 10.50 -6.60 0.09
N LYS A 62 11.57 -6.20 -0.60
CA LYS A 62 11.58 -5.20 -1.68
C LYS A 62 10.50 -5.51 -2.71
N PHE A 63 10.50 -6.70 -3.28
CA PHE A 63 9.50 -7.13 -4.26
C PHE A 63 8.05 -7.06 -3.71
N LEU A 64 7.86 -7.43 -2.44
CA LEU A 64 6.56 -7.38 -1.79
C LEU A 64 6.07 -5.94 -1.58
N LEU A 65 6.98 -5.02 -1.29
CA LEU A 65 6.67 -3.60 -1.06
C LEU A 65 6.54 -2.82 -2.37
N GLU A 66 7.31 -3.17 -3.40
CA GLU A 66 7.09 -2.69 -4.78
C GLU A 66 5.71 -3.09 -5.30
N SER A 67 5.24 -4.29 -4.93
CA SER A 67 3.87 -4.72 -5.21
C SER A 67 2.80 -3.95 -4.42
N MET A 68 3.20 -3.14 -3.42
CA MET A 68 2.31 -2.30 -2.62
C MET A 68 2.23 -0.85 -3.12
N VAL A 69 2.82 -0.51 -4.26
CA VAL A 69 2.71 0.82 -4.89
C VAL A 69 1.26 1.16 -5.33
N GLU A 70 0.35 0.20 -5.22
CA GLU A 70 -1.09 0.34 -5.47
C GLU A 70 -1.89 0.11 -4.17
N THR A 71 -1.66 0.92 -3.14
CA THR A 71 -2.42 0.81 -1.87
C THR A 71 -3.88 1.22 -2.04
N GLY A 72 -4.22 1.96 -3.10
CA GLY A 72 -5.55 2.55 -3.31
C GLY A 72 -5.75 3.83 -2.50
N VAL A 73 -4.71 4.32 -1.82
CA VAL A 73 -4.67 5.61 -1.15
C VAL A 73 -3.74 6.53 -1.95
N PRO A 74 -4.28 7.43 -2.80
CA PRO A 74 -3.50 8.16 -3.80
C PRO A 74 -2.29 8.92 -3.25
N TYR A 75 -2.43 9.52 -2.06
CA TYR A 75 -1.35 10.25 -1.43
C TYR A 75 -0.20 9.34 -0.94
N VAL A 76 -0.50 8.12 -0.49
CA VAL A 76 0.53 7.13 -0.13
C VAL A 76 1.20 6.60 -1.39
N ASP A 77 0.41 6.27 -2.42
CA ASP A 77 0.89 5.75 -3.70
C ASP A 77 1.83 6.75 -4.38
N ALA A 78 1.48 8.04 -4.38
CA ALA A 78 2.32 9.11 -4.90
C ALA A 78 3.71 9.16 -4.22
N ASN A 79 3.75 9.10 -2.88
CA ASN A 79 5.02 9.09 -2.14
C ASN A 79 5.85 7.83 -2.43
N MET A 80 5.22 6.66 -2.51
CA MET A 80 5.91 5.41 -2.83
C MET A 80 6.48 5.43 -4.25
N ARG A 81 5.75 6.01 -5.21
CA ARG A 81 6.20 6.17 -6.60
C ARG A 81 7.33 7.19 -6.74
N GLU A 82 7.23 8.33 -6.07
CA GLU A 82 8.31 9.33 -6.03
C GLU A 82 9.62 8.70 -5.55
N MET A 83 9.58 7.98 -4.43
CA MET A 83 10.77 7.36 -3.86
C MET A 83 11.35 6.27 -4.75
N ALA A 84 10.51 5.42 -5.35
CA ALA A 84 10.97 4.39 -6.27
C ALA A 84 11.63 4.99 -7.52
N ALA A 85 11.13 6.14 -8.00
CA ALA A 85 11.66 6.79 -9.20
C ALA A 85 12.91 7.64 -8.93
N THR A 86 13.00 8.29 -7.77
CA THR A 86 14.01 9.33 -7.51
C THR A 86 15.00 8.96 -6.41
N GLY A 87 14.68 7.97 -5.59
CA GLY A 87 15.41 7.66 -4.37
C GLY A 87 15.26 8.72 -3.27
N PHE A 88 14.26 9.60 -3.36
CA PHE A 88 13.95 10.62 -2.36
C PHE A 88 12.47 10.57 -1.95
N MET A 89 12.21 10.91 -0.69
CA MET A 89 10.85 11.13 -0.18
C MET A 89 10.89 12.24 0.86
N SER A 90 9.93 13.17 0.82
CA SER A 90 9.80 14.23 1.81
C SER A 90 9.62 13.67 3.23
N ASN A 91 10.09 14.39 4.26
CA ASN A 91 9.93 13.96 5.66
C ASN A 91 8.44 13.71 6.04
N ARG A 92 7.53 14.55 5.52
CA ARG A 92 6.09 14.35 5.71
C ARG A 92 5.60 13.09 5.02
N GLY A 93 6.06 12.83 3.80
CA GLY A 93 5.82 11.57 3.07
C GLY A 93 6.23 10.35 3.86
N ARG A 94 7.46 10.35 4.40
CA ARG A 94 8.01 9.26 5.22
C ARG A 94 7.13 8.96 6.43
N GLN A 95 6.70 9.99 7.15
CA GLN A 95 5.79 9.87 8.29
C GLN A 95 4.41 9.28 7.91
N ASN A 96 3.85 9.69 6.78
CA ASN A 96 2.56 9.20 6.29
C ASN A 96 2.65 7.74 5.87
N VAL A 97 3.65 7.37 5.06
CA VAL A 97 3.89 5.99 4.64
C VAL A 97 4.15 5.08 5.85
N ALA A 98 4.97 5.52 6.81
CA ALA A 98 5.26 4.74 8.01
C ALA A 98 4.01 4.55 8.89
N SER A 99 3.21 5.60 9.08
CA SER A 99 1.94 5.50 9.81
C SER A 99 0.95 4.59 9.10
N PHE A 100 0.81 4.71 7.78
CA PHE A 100 -0.06 3.85 6.99
C PHE A 100 0.33 2.37 7.11
N LEU A 101 1.61 2.05 6.90
CA LEU A 101 2.10 0.67 6.98
C LEU A 101 1.87 0.06 8.37
N THR A 102 2.17 0.82 9.43
CA THR A 102 2.13 0.27 10.81
C THR A 102 0.75 0.33 11.46
N LYS A 103 -0.08 1.34 11.13
CA LYS A 103 -1.37 1.59 11.80
C LYS A 103 -2.59 1.20 10.97
N ASP A 104 -2.56 1.43 9.65
CA ASP A 104 -3.65 1.03 8.75
C ASP A 104 -3.49 -0.43 8.32
N LEU A 105 -2.32 -0.79 7.81
CA LEU A 105 -2.06 -2.16 7.33
C LEU A 105 -1.65 -3.12 8.45
N LYS A 106 -1.26 -2.58 9.61
CA LYS A 106 -0.80 -3.35 10.79
C LYS A 106 0.37 -4.30 10.46
N LEU A 107 1.25 -3.85 9.56
CA LEU A 107 2.45 -4.57 9.18
C LEU A 107 3.62 -4.24 10.10
N ASP A 108 4.63 -5.10 10.06
CA ASP A 108 5.84 -4.91 10.84
C ASP A 108 6.64 -3.74 10.29
N TRP A 109 6.97 -2.76 11.14
CA TRP A 109 7.69 -1.55 10.75
C TRP A 109 9.05 -1.83 10.13
N ARG A 110 9.71 -2.93 10.49
CA ARG A 110 11.02 -3.32 9.95
C ARG A 110 10.98 -3.51 8.45
N MET A 111 9.81 -3.91 7.93
CA MET A 111 9.56 -4.03 6.50
C MET A 111 9.75 -2.69 5.79
N GLY A 112 9.12 -1.65 6.31
CA GLY A 112 9.25 -0.31 5.75
C GLY A 112 10.65 0.26 5.90
N ALA A 113 11.31 0.00 7.03
CA ALA A 113 12.68 0.43 7.29
C ALA A 113 13.67 -0.16 6.28
N GLU A 114 13.63 -1.47 6.04
CA GLU A 114 14.50 -2.15 5.07
C GLU A 114 14.23 -1.67 3.63
N TRP A 115 12.98 -1.33 3.30
CA TRP A 115 12.67 -0.75 1.99
C TRP A 115 13.26 0.64 1.80
N PHE A 116 13.09 1.49 2.80
CA PHE A 116 13.67 2.83 2.82
C PHE A 116 15.19 2.77 2.73
N GLU A 117 15.84 1.82 3.41
CA GLU A 117 17.27 1.54 3.27
C GLU A 117 17.66 1.18 1.84
N SER A 118 16.84 0.38 1.14
CA SER A 118 17.15 -0.05 -0.22
C SER A 118 16.88 0.99 -1.32
N GLN A 119 16.17 2.08 -1.01
CA GLN A 119 15.70 3.05 -2.00
C GLN A 119 16.21 4.47 -1.74
N LEU A 120 16.28 4.91 -0.49
CA LEU A 120 16.64 6.28 -0.17
C LEU A 120 18.13 6.54 -0.40
N ILE A 121 18.42 7.52 -1.23
CA ILE A 121 19.80 7.97 -1.49
C ILE A 121 20.40 8.62 -0.24
N ASP A 122 19.55 9.24 0.58
CA ASP A 122 19.93 9.90 1.84
C ASP A 122 19.78 8.97 3.07
N HIS A 123 19.82 7.65 2.86
CA HIS A 123 19.68 6.71 3.95
C HIS A 123 20.76 6.90 5.03
N ASP A 124 20.30 7.04 6.27
CA ASP A 124 21.10 6.94 7.48
C ASP A 124 20.44 5.94 8.43
N VAL A 125 21.23 5.02 8.98
CA VAL A 125 20.74 3.90 9.80
C VAL A 125 19.97 4.42 11.02
N THR A 126 20.54 5.39 11.74
CA THR A 126 19.95 5.89 13.00
C THR A 126 18.65 6.64 12.72
N SER A 127 18.67 7.52 11.73
CA SER A 127 17.53 8.33 11.31
C SER A 127 16.42 7.44 10.76
N ASN A 128 16.73 6.44 9.94
CA ASN A 128 15.72 5.55 9.37
C ASN A 128 15.06 4.69 10.45
N TYR A 129 15.85 3.84 11.11
CA TYR A 129 15.31 2.87 12.07
C TYR A 129 14.69 3.54 13.29
N GLY A 130 15.27 4.65 13.77
CA GLY A 130 14.72 5.44 14.87
C GLY A 130 13.35 6.05 14.55
N ASN A 131 13.18 6.64 13.36
CA ASN A 131 11.90 7.21 12.94
C ASN A 131 10.84 6.12 12.71
N TRP A 132 11.20 4.97 12.12
CA TRP A 132 10.26 3.86 11.94
C TRP A 132 9.80 3.26 13.26
N LEU A 133 10.72 3.08 14.22
CA LEU A 133 10.41 2.58 15.56
C LEU A 133 9.45 3.54 16.30
N TYR A 134 9.72 4.85 16.20
CA TYR A 134 8.84 5.90 16.70
C TYR A 134 7.45 5.86 16.04
N SER A 135 7.37 5.82 14.71
CA SER A 135 6.09 5.75 13.99
C SER A 135 5.29 4.47 14.32
N ALA A 136 5.97 3.36 14.57
CA ALA A 136 5.33 2.11 15.00
C ALA A 136 4.71 2.20 16.40
N GLY A 137 5.08 3.21 17.21
CA GLY A 137 4.69 3.33 18.61
C GLY A 137 5.39 2.32 19.51
N ILE A 138 6.58 1.86 19.11
CA ILE A 138 7.40 0.94 19.91
C ILE A 138 8.41 1.79 20.68
N GLY A 139 8.50 1.59 21.99
CA GLY A 139 9.37 2.38 22.87
C GLY A 139 8.57 3.30 23.79
N ASN A 140 9.22 4.34 24.29
CA ASN A 140 8.67 5.21 25.33
C ASN A 140 7.84 6.36 24.74
N ASP A 141 6.86 6.04 23.88
CA ASP A 141 5.92 7.02 23.36
C ASP A 141 4.75 7.21 24.36
N PRO A 142 4.56 8.42 24.94
CA PRO A 142 3.45 8.69 25.84
C PRO A 142 2.07 8.74 25.14
N ARG A 143 2.01 8.59 23.81
CA ARG A 143 0.76 8.66 23.02
C ARG A 143 0.55 7.37 22.25
N GLU A 144 -0.29 6.49 22.78
CA GLU A 144 -0.50 5.13 22.25
C GLU A 144 -1.17 5.07 20.86
N ASP A 145 -1.86 6.12 20.40
CA ASP A 145 -2.69 6.08 19.18
C ASP A 145 -2.44 7.22 18.17
N ARG A 146 -1.18 7.57 17.92
CA ARG A 146 -0.82 8.52 16.85
C ARG A 146 -0.95 7.87 15.46
N LYS A 147 -2.18 7.83 14.96
CA LYS A 147 -2.49 7.47 13.58
C LYS A 147 -2.72 8.72 12.73
N PHE A 148 -2.10 8.79 11.55
CA PHE A 148 -2.43 9.82 10.57
C PHE A 148 -3.67 9.43 9.76
N ASN A 149 -4.50 10.42 9.44
CA ASN A 149 -5.56 10.26 8.46
C ASN A 149 -5.02 10.71 7.10
N MET A 150 -4.79 9.76 6.19
CA MET A 150 -4.14 10.02 4.90
C MET A 150 -4.91 11.02 4.02
N VAL A 151 -6.25 11.01 4.08
CA VAL A 151 -7.07 11.99 3.35
C VAL A 151 -6.83 13.39 3.89
N LYS A 152 -6.86 13.53 5.23
CA LYS A 152 -6.59 14.82 5.88
C LYS A 152 -5.17 15.29 5.58
N GLN A 153 -4.18 14.40 5.63
CA GLN A 153 -2.79 14.75 5.31
C GLN A 153 -2.63 15.16 3.85
N GLY A 154 -3.30 14.47 2.91
CA GLY A 154 -3.33 14.89 1.51
C GLY A 154 -3.92 16.29 1.35
N LEU A 155 -5.08 16.56 1.96
CA LEU A 155 -5.71 17.88 1.91
C LEU A 155 -4.89 18.98 2.60
N ASP A 156 -4.19 18.67 3.69
CA ASP A 156 -3.37 19.65 4.42
C ASP A 156 -2.08 20.03 3.65
N TYR A 157 -1.46 19.10 2.92
CA TYR A 157 -0.12 19.26 2.32
C TYR A 157 -0.11 19.28 0.78
N ASP A 158 -1.19 18.86 0.13
CA ASP A 158 -1.39 18.86 -1.32
C ASP A 158 -2.86 19.25 -1.62
N PRO A 159 -3.32 20.44 -1.22
CA PRO A 159 -4.74 20.82 -1.27
C PRO A 159 -5.33 20.76 -2.68
N ASP A 160 -4.53 21.08 -3.69
CA ASP A 160 -4.94 21.05 -5.09
C ASP A 160 -4.78 19.67 -5.72
N GLY A 161 -4.05 18.74 -5.10
CA GLY A 161 -3.82 17.39 -5.62
C GLY A 161 -2.75 17.31 -6.71
N GLU A 162 -1.91 18.35 -6.86
CA GLU A 162 -0.91 18.43 -7.92
C GLU A 162 0.19 17.38 -7.73
N TYR A 163 0.63 17.17 -6.49
CA TYR A 163 1.64 16.17 -6.19
C TYR A 163 1.13 14.76 -6.47
N VAL A 164 -0.11 14.46 -6.09
CA VAL A 164 -0.72 13.16 -6.40
C VAL A 164 -0.84 12.95 -7.91
N ARG A 165 -1.32 13.93 -8.67
CA ARG A 165 -1.47 13.80 -10.13
C ARG A 165 -0.13 13.64 -10.85
N LEU A 166 0.94 14.25 -10.33
CA LEU A 166 2.28 14.12 -10.89
C LEU A 166 2.78 12.65 -10.81
N TRP A 167 2.60 12.02 -9.65
CA TRP A 167 3.14 10.68 -9.39
C TRP A 167 2.15 9.54 -9.67
N VAL A 168 0.86 9.85 -9.75
CA VAL A 168 -0.24 8.92 -10.04
C VAL A 168 -1.00 9.41 -11.28
N PRO A 169 -0.38 9.31 -12.48
CA PRO A 169 -0.92 9.92 -13.71
C PRO A 169 -2.28 9.36 -14.12
N GLU A 170 -2.63 8.15 -13.70
CA GLU A 170 -3.98 7.62 -13.91
C GLU A 170 -5.08 8.47 -13.24
N LEU A 171 -4.74 9.30 -12.24
CA LEU A 171 -5.68 10.20 -11.56
C LEU A 171 -5.61 11.65 -12.07
N GLU A 172 -4.87 11.93 -13.14
CA GLU A 172 -4.65 13.28 -13.67
C GLU A 172 -5.96 14.05 -13.93
N LYS A 173 -7.00 13.35 -14.40
CA LYS A 173 -8.30 13.95 -14.73
C LYS A 173 -9.15 14.30 -13.50
N ILE A 174 -8.76 13.87 -12.30
CA ILE A 174 -9.42 14.21 -11.04
C ILE A 174 -8.81 15.51 -10.51
N LYS A 175 -9.59 16.59 -10.65
CA LYS A 175 -9.18 17.93 -10.23
C LYS A 175 -9.30 18.10 -8.73
N ASP A 176 -8.63 19.11 -8.20
CA ASP A 176 -8.70 19.55 -6.79
C ASP A 176 -8.35 18.45 -5.76
N GLY A 177 -8.56 18.75 -4.47
CA GLY A 177 -8.32 17.85 -3.36
C GLY A 177 -9.19 16.59 -3.35
N SER A 178 -10.14 16.45 -4.29
CA SER A 178 -10.92 15.23 -4.47
C SER A 178 -10.10 14.02 -4.89
N VAL A 179 -8.92 14.26 -5.47
CA VAL A 179 -7.93 13.20 -5.76
C VAL A 179 -7.49 12.43 -4.50
N HIS A 180 -7.61 13.02 -3.31
CA HIS A 180 -7.25 12.33 -2.06
C HIS A 180 -8.30 11.36 -1.55
N HIS A 181 -9.50 11.36 -2.15
CA HIS A 181 -10.64 10.54 -1.73
C HIS A 181 -11.47 10.05 -2.91
N VAL A 182 -10.80 9.54 -3.95
CA VAL A 182 -11.39 9.09 -5.22
C VAL A 182 -12.55 8.09 -5.06
N TRP A 183 -12.56 7.30 -3.99
CA TRP A 183 -13.61 6.33 -3.69
C TRP A 183 -14.94 6.95 -3.22
N THR A 184 -14.96 8.22 -2.81
CA THR A 184 -16.23 8.90 -2.47
C THR A 184 -16.82 9.63 -3.67
N LEU A 185 -16.14 9.62 -4.82
CA LEU A 185 -16.60 10.32 -6.01
C LEU A 185 -17.75 9.56 -6.70
N PRO A 186 -18.74 10.28 -7.26
CA PRO A 186 -19.78 9.66 -8.07
C PRO A 186 -19.21 8.93 -9.29
N ASN A 187 -19.82 7.82 -9.69
CA ASN A 187 -19.45 7.07 -10.90
C ASN A 187 -19.44 7.93 -12.18
N SER A 188 -20.23 9.01 -12.23
CA SER A 188 -20.23 9.97 -13.35
C SER A 188 -18.92 10.77 -13.44
N VAL A 189 -18.29 11.09 -12.31
CA VAL A 189 -16.99 11.77 -12.25
C VAL A 189 -15.88 10.78 -12.61
N MET A 190 -15.94 9.58 -12.05
CA MET A 190 -15.00 8.49 -12.34
C MET A 190 -15.00 8.09 -13.82
N GLY A 191 -16.19 7.97 -14.42
CA GLY A 191 -16.35 7.65 -15.84
C GLY A 191 -15.83 8.75 -16.78
N ARG A 192 -15.99 10.03 -16.42
CA ARG A 192 -15.41 11.16 -17.18
C ARG A 192 -13.89 11.22 -17.05
N ALA A 193 -13.37 10.84 -15.91
CA ALA A 193 -11.94 10.75 -15.66
C ALA A 193 -11.31 9.49 -16.30
N GLU A 194 -12.10 8.60 -16.92
CA GLU A 194 -11.66 7.28 -17.40
C GLU A 194 -10.94 6.45 -16.30
N VAL A 195 -11.15 6.83 -15.03
CA VAL A 195 -10.64 6.12 -13.88
C VAL A 195 -11.68 5.06 -13.56
N SER A 196 -11.46 3.85 -14.06
CA SER A 196 -12.01 2.71 -13.37
C SER A 196 -11.17 2.53 -12.11
N LEU A 197 -11.75 2.85 -10.94
CA LEU A 197 -11.43 2.02 -9.78
C LEU A 197 -11.65 0.62 -10.32
N GLY A 198 -10.61 -0.20 -10.44
CA GLY A 198 -10.81 -1.57 -10.88
C GLY A 198 -11.94 -2.17 -10.03
N SER A 199 -12.46 -3.34 -10.37
CA SER A 199 -13.28 -4.09 -9.41
C SER A 199 -12.53 -4.44 -8.08
N LYS A 200 -11.45 -3.71 -7.74
CA LYS A 200 -10.32 -3.96 -6.84
C LYS A 200 -9.68 -2.71 -6.22
N SER A 201 -10.00 -1.46 -6.57
CA SER A 201 -9.55 -0.33 -5.73
C SER A 201 -10.54 -0.13 -4.60
N ARG A 202 -10.25 -0.82 -3.49
CA ARG A 202 -11.04 -0.80 -2.26
C ARG A 202 -11.13 0.62 -1.70
N THR A 203 -12.30 0.94 -1.17
CA THR A 203 -12.47 2.17 -0.40
C THR A 203 -11.70 2.01 0.94
N PRO A 204 -10.95 3.01 1.43
CA PRO A 204 -10.39 2.98 2.78
C PRO A 204 -11.47 3.05 3.88
N THR A 205 -12.75 3.24 3.51
CA THR A 205 -13.89 3.11 4.42
C THR A 205 -14.20 1.65 4.75
N GLU A 206 -13.97 0.71 3.84
CA GLU A 206 -14.10 -0.74 4.13
C GLU A 206 -13.02 -1.26 5.09
N ALA A 207 -11.89 -0.54 5.20
CA ALA A 207 -10.87 -0.83 6.22
C ALA A 207 -11.31 -0.46 7.66
N LYS A 208 -12.41 0.29 7.84
CA LYS A 208 -12.92 0.68 9.16
C LYS A 208 -14.03 -0.20 9.73
N GLN A 209 -14.61 -1.13 8.96
CA GLN A 209 -15.70 -1.99 9.44
C GLN A 209 -15.46 -3.46 9.12
N ARG A 210 -14.48 -4.06 9.78
CA ARG A 210 -14.58 -5.37 10.46
C ARG A 210 -13.18 -5.88 10.80
N ASN A 211 -13.02 -6.27 12.07
CA ASN A 211 -12.06 -7.29 12.45
C ASN A 211 -12.28 -8.54 11.58
N ARG A 212 -11.54 -8.68 10.47
CA ARG A 212 -11.17 -9.93 9.79
C ARG A 212 -10.58 -9.62 8.41
N PHE A 213 -9.32 -10.05 8.24
CA PHE A 213 -8.64 -10.43 6.98
C PHE A 213 -8.69 -9.48 5.78
N LEU A 214 -7.48 -9.12 5.33
CA LEU A 214 -7.15 -8.49 4.05
C LEU A 214 -7.95 -9.13 2.89
N LEU A 215 -8.57 -8.31 2.03
CA LEU A 215 -9.15 -8.72 0.72
C LEU A 215 -8.32 -8.21 -0.46
#